data_AF-A0A8T6E4K7-F1
#
_entry.id   AF-A0A8T6E4K7-F1
#
_cell.length_a   1.000
_cell.length_b   1.000
_cell.length_c   1.000
_cell.angle_alpha   90.00
_cell.angle_beta   90.00
_cell.angle_gamma   90.00
#
_symmetry.space_group_name_H-M   'P 1'
#
loop_
_entity.id
_entity.type
_entity.pdbx_description
1 polymer ?
#
loop_
_entity_poly.entity_id
_entity_poly.type
_entity_poly.pdbx_seq_one_letter_code
_entity_poly.pdbx_strand_id
1 'polypeptide(L)'
;DEWRAYRSLRRRRRGVRHGAGNYVDGRVHTNSMESFWAIVKRTVLATYHWISWKHLHRYVAEFTGRFNNRLHDDLEQMRRVRNGLSGSRLRYADLVA
;
A
#
# COMPACT_ATOMS: atom_id res chain seq x y z
N ASP A 1 -17.05 -1.39 -4.65
CA ASP A 1 -18.04 -0.96 -3.63
C ASP A 1 -19.46 -1.53 -3.72
N GLU A 2 -19.84 -2.29 -4.75
CA GLU A 2 -21.25 -2.71 -4.90
C GLU A 2 -21.56 -4.16 -4.49
N TRP A 3 -20.62 -4.85 -3.84
CA TRP A 3 -20.79 -6.26 -3.49
C TRP A 3 -21.99 -6.46 -2.54
N ARG A 4 -22.88 -7.39 -2.89
CA ARG A 4 -24.17 -7.60 -2.19
C ARG A 4 -23.99 -8.00 -0.73
N ALA A 5 -22.92 -8.70 -0.38
CA ALA A 5 -22.65 -9.09 1.00
C ALA A 5 -22.44 -7.88 1.93
N TYR A 6 -22.07 -6.71 1.40
CA TYR A 6 -21.97 -5.50 2.21
C TYR A 6 -23.33 -4.96 2.70
N ARG A 7 -24.45 -5.48 2.20
CA ARG A 7 -25.80 -5.10 2.67
C ARG A 7 -26.16 -5.66 4.05
N SER A 8 -25.52 -6.77 4.45
CA SER A 8 -25.76 -7.39 5.78
C SER A 8 -24.91 -6.78 6.89
N LEU A 9 -24.01 -5.84 6.57
CA LEU A 9 -23.18 -5.18 7.56
C LEU A 9 -24.03 -4.23 8.43
N ARG A 10 -23.95 -4.40 9.76
CA ARG A 10 -24.68 -3.57 10.73
C ARG A 10 -24.20 -2.11 10.80
N ARG A 11 -23.03 -1.78 10.24
CA ARG A 11 -22.46 -0.43 10.27
C ARG A 11 -22.84 0.37 9.02
N ARG A 12 -23.18 1.64 9.21
CA ARG A 12 -23.46 2.59 8.11
C ARG A 12 -22.20 2.78 7.27
N ARG A 13 -22.29 2.45 5.99
CA ARG A 13 -21.20 2.55 5.01
C ARG A 13 -21.55 3.55 3.92
N ARG A 14 -20.52 4.18 3.35
CA ARG A 14 -20.61 4.93 2.09
C ARG A 14 -19.82 4.19 1.03
N GLY A 15 -20.26 4.27 -0.22
CA GLY A 15 -19.62 3.64 -1.36
C GLY A 15 -20.24 4.16 -2.65
N VAL A 16 -19.50 4.07 -3.76
CA VAL A 16 -19.96 4.60 -5.04
C VAL A 16 -20.63 3.51 -5.89
N ARG A 17 -21.57 3.94 -6.74
CA ARG A 17 -22.32 3.05 -7.62
C ARG A 17 -21.68 2.95 -9.00
N HIS A 18 -20.75 2.01 -9.15
CA HIS A 18 -19.97 1.81 -10.36
C HIS A 18 -20.88 1.45 -11.56
N GLY A 19 -21.89 0.59 -11.36
CA GLY A 19 -22.84 0.21 -12.42
C GLY A 19 -23.70 1.37 -12.95
N ALA A 20 -23.77 2.50 -12.23
CA ALA A 20 -24.45 3.71 -12.65
C ALA A 20 -23.48 4.77 -13.24
N GLY A 21 -22.21 4.42 -13.46
CA GLY A 21 -21.19 5.34 -13.96
C GLY A 21 -20.57 6.26 -12.91
N ASN A 22 -20.88 6.07 -11.62
CA ASN A 22 -20.33 6.87 -10.53
C ASN A 22 -19.13 6.16 -9.88
N TYR A 23 -17.93 6.71 -10.10
CA TYR A 23 -16.66 6.13 -9.65
C TYR A 23 -16.00 6.88 -8.48
N VAL A 24 -16.40 8.13 -8.24
CA VAL A 24 -15.85 8.97 -7.16
C VAL A 24 -16.97 9.82 -6.55
N ASP A 25 -17.06 9.82 -5.22
CA ASP A 25 -17.91 10.75 -4.47
C ASP A 25 -17.08 11.39 -3.34
N GLY A 26 -16.45 12.53 -3.62
CA GLY A 26 -15.54 13.19 -2.70
C GLY A 26 -14.40 12.26 -2.26
N ARG A 27 -14.32 11.96 -0.95
CA ARG A 27 -13.34 11.01 -0.37
C ARG A 27 -13.83 9.56 -0.32
N VAL A 28 -15.03 9.30 -0.84
CA VAL A 28 -15.61 7.96 -0.90
C VAL A 28 -15.27 7.37 -2.27
N HIS A 29 -14.18 6.61 -2.32
CA HIS A 29 -13.75 5.84 -3.47
C HIS A 29 -12.68 4.81 -3.03
N THR A 30 -12.43 3.78 -3.84
CA THR A 30 -11.36 2.79 -3.62
C THR A 30 -10.11 3.04 -4.46
N ASN A 31 -10.14 4.03 -5.35
CA ASN A 31 -9.08 4.29 -6.35
C ASN A 31 -7.67 4.33 -5.76
N SER A 32 -7.44 5.03 -4.65
CA SER A 32 -6.10 5.12 -4.03
C SER A 32 -5.59 3.76 -3.55
N MET A 33 -6.47 2.92 -3.00
CA MET A 33 -6.10 1.59 -2.53
C MET A 33 -5.86 0.63 -3.70
N GLU A 34 -6.65 0.75 -4.77
CA GLU A 34 -6.44 0.00 -6.01
C GLU A 34 -5.11 0.37 -6.67
N SER A 35 -4.80 1.67 -6.76
CA SER A 35 -3.51 2.15 -7.27
C SER A 35 -2.34 1.62 -6.44
N PHE A 36 -2.46 1.61 -5.11
CA PHE A 36 -1.44 1.03 -4.24
C PHE A 36 -1.18 -0.45 -4.56
N TRP A 37 -2.25 -1.26 -4.61
CA TRP A 37 -2.11 -2.70 -4.87
C TRP A 37 -1.67 -3.03 -6.30
N ALA A 38 -2.01 -2.18 -7.28
CA ALA A 38 -1.51 -2.32 -8.64
C ALA A 38 0.02 -2.16 -8.69
N ILE A 39 0.58 -1.19 -7.95
CA ILE A 39 2.03 -0.98 -7.84
C ILE A 39 2.68 -2.19 -7.17
N VAL A 40 2.16 -2.62 -6.01
CA VAL A 40 2.70 -3.77 -5.27
C VAL A 40 2.78 -4.99 -6.18
N LYS A 41 1.65 -5.39 -6.79
CA LYS A 41 1.59 -6.57 -7.67
C LYS A 41 2.58 -6.48 -8.82
N ARG A 42 2.69 -5.31 -9.46
CA ARG A 42 3.63 -5.11 -10.57
C ARG A 42 5.08 -5.27 -10.12
N THR A 43 5.46 -4.70 -8.98
CA THR A 43 6.83 -4.82 -8.46
C THR A 43 7.15 -6.24 -7.98
N VAL A 44 6.17 -6.98 -7.42
CA VAL A 44 6.37 -8.41 -7.11
C VAL A 44 6.66 -9.20 -8.38
N LEU A 45 5.90 -8.96 -9.45
CA LEU A 45 6.08 -9.66 -10.72
C LEU A 45 7.39 -9.27 -11.43
N ALA A 46 7.82 -8.01 -11.32
CA ALA A 46 8.94 -7.47 -12.10
C ALA A 46 10.30 -7.49 -11.38
N THR A 47 10.34 -7.19 -10.07
CA THR A 47 11.59 -6.95 -9.34
C THR A 47 11.90 -8.06 -8.34
N TYR A 48 10.93 -8.44 -7.52
CA TYR A 48 11.17 -9.42 -6.46
C TYR A 48 11.05 -10.86 -6.97
N HIS A 49 10.17 -11.12 -7.94
CA HIS A 49 9.78 -12.43 -8.49
C HIS A 49 9.23 -13.46 -7.47
N TRP A 50 9.63 -13.37 -6.20
CA TRP A 50 9.17 -14.16 -5.08
C TRP A 50 9.28 -13.36 -3.78
N ILE A 51 8.30 -13.50 -2.90
CA ILE A 51 8.28 -12.88 -1.56
C ILE A 51 8.06 -13.98 -0.54
N SER A 52 8.95 -14.05 0.47
CA SER A 52 8.74 -14.97 1.58
C SER A 52 7.57 -14.50 2.45
N TRP A 53 6.74 -15.45 2.88
CA TRP A 53 5.64 -15.14 3.81
C TRP A 53 6.15 -14.48 5.10
N LYS A 54 7.30 -14.96 5.60
CA LYS A 54 7.99 -14.41 6.78
C LYS A 54 8.26 -12.91 6.69
N HIS A 55 8.65 -12.41 5.51
CA HIS A 55 9.02 -11.01 5.32
C HIS A 55 7.94 -10.17 4.65
N LEU A 56 6.75 -10.74 4.38
CA LEU A 56 5.67 -10.05 3.67
C LEU A 56 5.35 -8.67 4.28
N HIS A 57 5.32 -8.58 5.61
CA HIS A 57 5.10 -7.33 6.32
C HIS A 57 6.14 -6.24 6.00
N ARG A 58 7.41 -6.62 5.80
CA ARG A 58 8.49 -5.68 5.45
C ARG A 58 8.34 -5.15 4.03
N TYR A 59 8.00 -6.02 3.08
CA TYR A 59 7.69 -5.60 1.72
C TYR A 59 6.51 -4.64 1.68
N VAL A 60 5.41 -4.97 2.36
CA VAL A 60 4.24 -4.08 2.41
C VAL A 60 4.60 -2.74 3.05
N ALA A 61 5.37 -2.74 4.15
CA ALA A 61 5.82 -1.50 4.80
C ALA A 61 6.70 -0.64 3.87
N GLU A 62 7.61 -1.25 3.12
CA GLU A 62 8.41 -0.56 2.10
C GLU A 62 7.53 0.12 1.04
N PHE A 63 6.56 -0.62 0.48
CA PHE A 63 5.64 -0.06 -0.51
C PHE A 63 4.76 1.04 0.07
N THR A 64 4.30 0.90 1.31
CA THR A 64 3.55 1.96 2.01
C THR A 64 4.42 3.21 2.15
N GLY A 65 5.68 3.05 2.54
CA GLY A 65 6.65 4.15 2.60
C GLY A 65 6.82 4.83 1.24
N ARG A 66 7.06 4.07 0.17
CA ARG A 66 7.19 4.61 -1.20
C ARG A 66 5.93 5.34 -1.65
N PHE A 67 4.76 4.71 -1.48
CA PHE A 67 3.49 5.27 -1.94
C PHE A 67 3.15 6.57 -1.22
N ASN A 68 3.37 6.65 0.10
CA ASN A 68 3.09 7.85 0.87
C ASN A 68 4.07 8.99 0.57
N ASN A 69 5.31 8.66 0.18
CA ASN A 69 6.33 9.67 -0.12
C ASN A 69 6.38 10.09 -1.60
N ARG A 70 5.56 9.49 -2.48
CA ARG A 70 5.63 9.65 -3.95
C ARG A 70 5.46 11.08 -4.48
N LEU A 71 4.91 11.99 -3.69
CA LEU A 71 4.68 13.38 -4.09
C LEU A 71 5.84 14.32 -3.73
N HIS A 72 6.85 13.81 -3.05
CA HIS A 72 8.04 14.57 -2.70
C HIS A 72 9.12 14.43 -3.77
N ASP A 73 10.00 15.42 -3.86
CA ASP A 73 11.19 15.31 -4.69
C ASP A 73 12.15 14.23 -4.17
N ASP A 74 13.11 13.86 -5.01
CA ASP A 74 14.06 12.77 -4.73
C ASP A 74 14.90 13.05 -3.48
N LEU A 75 15.32 14.30 -3.27
CA LEU A 75 16.16 14.66 -2.13
C LEU A 75 15.39 14.48 -0.81
N GLU A 76 14.15 14.93 -0.77
CA GLU A 76 13.29 14.81 0.41
C GLU A 76 12.88 13.34 0.66
N GLN A 77 12.64 12.56 -0.39
CA GLN A 77 12.44 11.11 -0.26
C GLN A 77 13.66 10.43 0.37
N MET A 78 14.87 10.71 -0.13
CA MET A 78 16.12 10.18 0.43
C MET A 78 16.31 10.62 1.89
N ARG A 79 16.04 11.89 2.20
CA ARG A 79 16.14 12.45 3.55
C ARG A 79 15.23 11.70 4.52
N ARG A 80 13.99 11.41 4.14
CA ARG A 80 13.05 10.66 4.98
C ARG A 80 13.50 9.22 5.24
N VAL A 81 13.97 8.53 4.21
CA VAL A 81 14.52 7.17 4.36
C VAL A 81 15.69 7.19 5.34
N ARG A 82 16.65 8.10 5.14
CA ARG A 82 17.81 8.27 6.04
C ARG A 82 17.38 8.53 7.48
N ASN A 83 16.43 9.44 7.70
CA ASN A 83 15.96 9.78 9.04
C ASN A 83 15.28 8.59 9.73
N GLY A 84 14.48 7.80 8.98
CA GLY A 84 13.84 6.59 9.51
C GLY A 84 14.82 5.46 9.84
N LEU A 85 16.02 5.47 9.24
CA LEU A 85 17.09 4.51 9.51
C LEU A 85 18.03 4.95 10.63
N SER A 86 17.92 6.20 11.12
CA SER A 86 18.85 6.72 12.13
C SER A 86 18.80 5.88 13.40
N GLY A 87 19.97 5.43 13.86
CA GLY A 87 20.09 4.54 15.03
C GLY A 87 19.66 3.09 14.81
N SER A 88 19.15 2.74 13.63
CA SER A 88 18.78 1.37 13.30
C SER A 88 19.98 0.57 12.81
N ARG A 89 20.09 -0.69 13.26
CA ARG A 89 21.07 -1.66 12.77
C ARG A 89 20.37 -2.98 12.45
N LEU A 90 20.54 -3.46 11.22
CA LEU A 90 20.01 -4.74 10.77
C LEU A 90 21.18 -5.72 10.58
N ARG A 91 21.25 -6.80 11.37
CA ARG A 91 22.24 -7.86 11.17
C ARG A 91 21.63 -8.96 10.31
N TYR A 92 22.48 -9.73 9.61
CA TYR A 92 22.02 -10.87 8.83
C TYR A 92 21.27 -11.89 9.70
N ALA A 93 21.74 -12.14 10.93
CA ALA A 93 21.07 -13.00 11.90
C ALA A 93 19.60 -12.55 12.16
N ASP A 94 19.36 -11.24 12.31
CA ASP A 94 18.02 -10.67 12.54
C ASP A 94 17.12 -10.72 11.29
N LEU A 95 17.71 -10.90 10.11
CA LEU A 95 17.00 -11.07 8.84
C LEU A 95 16.56 -12.52 8.63
N VAL A 96 17.34 -13.49 9.12
CA VAL A 96 17.08 -14.92 8.91
C VAL A 96 16.43 -15.61 10.11
N ALA A 97 16.48 -15.02 11.32
CA ALA A 97 15.83 -15.50 12.55
C ALA A 97 14.31 -15.50 12.45
#